data_AF-A0A937CIW2-F1
#
_entry.id   AF-A0A937CIW2-F1
#
_cell.length_a   1.000
_cell.length_b   1.000
_cell.length_c   1.000
_cell.angle_alpha   90.00
_cell.angle_beta   90.00
_cell.angle_gamma   90.00
#
_symmetry.space_group_name_H-M   'P 1'
#
loop_
_entity.id
_entity.type
_entity.pdbx_description
1 polymer ?
#
loop_
_entity_poly.entity_id
_entity_poly.type
_entity_poly.pdbx_seq_one_letter_code
_entity_poly.pdbx_strand_id
1 'polypeptide(L)'
;MLKIKYIENFKENHPYLLIVSTKEGFLNASNFFINKKGVFLNDKNITGICDIGSLNNSNLLLTEDECKKISECFKQVVYAGEPRHIYIDINALADVEIIISYLEYDDLFA
;
A
#
# COMPACT_ATOMS: atom_id res chain seq x y z
N MET A 1 6.98 5.34 8.02
CA MET A 1 6.75 3.90 7.77
C MET A 1 5.33 3.73 7.27
N LEU A 2 5.11 2.74 6.41
CA LEU A 2 3.79 2.36 5.92
C LEU A 2 2.95 1.80 7.06
N LYS A 3 1.65 2.11 7.00
CA LYS A 3 0.60 1.42 7.74
C LYS A 3 -0.29 0.71 6.73
N ILE A 4 -0.48 -0.58 6.91
CA ILE A 4 -1.22 -1.44 5.99
C ILE A 4 -2.37 -2.07 6.79
N LYS A 5 -3.59 -1.96 6.28
CA LYS A 5 -4.78 -2.55 6.90
C LYS A 5 -5.68 -3.18 5.86
N TYR A 6 -6.00 -4.45 6.03
CA TYR A 6 -7.04 -5.12 5.29
C TYR A 6 -8.41 -4.83 5.92
N ILE A 7 -9.38 -4.46 5.10
CA ILE A 7 -10.73 -4.11 5.53
C ILE A 7 -11.70 -4.93 4.68
N GLU A 8 -12.33 -5.95 5.28
CA GLU A 8 -13.22 -6.88 4.58
C GLU A 8 -14.47 -6.20 4.00
N ASN A 9 -15.03 -5.23 4.73
CA ASN A 9 -16.25 -4.52 4.33
C ASN A 9 -15.99 -3.01 4.37
N PHE A 10 -15.44 -2.47 3.29
CA PHE A 10 -15.20 -1.04 3.16
C PHE A 10 -16.26 -0.40 2.25
N LYS A 11 -15.88 0.09 1.07
CA LYS A 11 -16.81 0.66 0.10
C LYS A 11 -17.62 -0.47 -0.54
N GLU A 12 -18.94 -0.31 -0.59
CA GLU A 12 -19.88 -1.25 -1.25
C GLU A 12 -19.77 -2.72 -0.77
N ASN A 13 -19.31 -2.94 0.47
CA ASN A 13 -19.01 -4.29 1.01
C ASN A 13 -17.95 -5.06 0.18
N HIS A 14 -17.04 -4.35 -0.46
CA HIS A 14 -15.89 -4.94 -1.13
C HIS A 14 -14.65 -4.91 -0.21
N PRO A 15 -13.79 -5.95 -0.23
CA PRO A 15 -12.57 -5.98 0.55
C PRO A 15 -11.47 -5.10 -0.06
N TYR A 16 -10.77 -4.35 0.79
CA TYR A 16 -9.63 -3.53 0.36
C TYR A 16 -8.41 -3.74 1.22
N LEU A 17 -7.24 -3.60 0.59
CA LEU A 17 -6.00 -3.37 1.31
C LEU A 17 -5.68 -1.88 1.30
N LEU A 18 -5.84 -1.23 2.44
CA LEU A 18 -5.55 0.19 2.61
C LEU A 18 -4.10 0.40 3.05
N ILE A 19 -3.38 1.24 2.32
CA ILE A 19 -2.01 1.64 2.62
C ILE A 19 -1.99 3.15 2.86
N VAL A 20 -1.57 3.56 4.06
CA VAL A 20 -1.37 4.97 4.41
C VAL A 20 0.02 5.20 4.98
N SER A 21 0.50 6.43 4.86
CA SER A 21 1.76 6.86 5.44
C SER A 21 1.87 8.39 5.40
N THR A 22 2.80 8.93 6.20
CA THR A 22 3.30 10.29 5.98
C THR A 22 4.01 10.40 4.62
N LYS A 23 4.15 11.63 4.12
CA LYS A 23 4.90 11.94 2.89
C LYS A 23 6.30 11.32 2.90
N GLU A 24 7.04 11.52 3.98
CA GLU A 24 8.37 10.94 4.14
C GLU A 24 8.34 9.40 4.10
N GLY A 25 7.38 8.78 4.79
CA GLY A 25 7.26 7.32 4.79
C GLY A 25 6.94 6.75 3.40
N PHE A 26 6.12 7.42 2.60
CA PHE A 26 5.87 7.05 1.20
C PHE A 26 7.10 7.24 0.31
N LEU A 27 7.85 8.33 0.46
CA LEU A 27 9.09 8.53 -0.28
C LEU A 27 10.17 7.49 0.07
N ASN A 28 10.30 7.15 1.36
CA ASN A 28 11.22 6.11 1.82
C ASN A 28 10.81 4.72 1.28
N ALA A 29 9.52 4.39 1.33
CA ALA A 29 9.01 3.14 0.76
C ALA A 29 9.21 3.09 -0.77
N SER A 30 8.93 4.19 -1.47
CA SER A 30 9.14 4.31 -2.92
C SER A 30 10.60 4.02 -3.31
N ASN A 31 11.56 4.63 -2.60
CA ASN A 31 12.99 4.41 -2.82
C ASN A 31 13.42 2.97 -2.47
N PHE A 32 12.77 2.34 -1.50
CA PHE A 32 13.03 0.94 -1.16
C PHE A 32 12.57 0.00 -2.28
N PHE A 33 11.36 0.19 -2.82
CA PHE A 33 10.76 -0.71 -3.82
C PHE A 33 11.37 -0.58 -5.22
N ILE A 34 11.76 0.62 -5.65
CA ILE A 34 12.11 0.89 -7.07
C ILE A 34 13.22 -0.02 -7.64
N ASN A 35 14.08 -0.56 -6.79
CA ASN A 35 15.22 -1.41 -7.19
C ASN A 35 15.07 -2.88 -6.78
N LYS A 36 13.88 -3.33 -6.36
CA LYS A 36 13.65 -4.71 -5.91
C LYS A 36 13.18 -5.58 -7.08
N LYS A 37 13.82 -6.74 -7.23
CA LYS A 37 13.39 -7.80 -8.16
C LYS A 37 12.18 -8.59 -7.65
N GLY A 38 11.92 -8.48 -6.34
CA GLY A 38 10.74 -9.00 -5.68
C GLY A 38 10.87 -8.82 -4.17
N VAL A 39 9.80 -8.42 -3.52
CA VAL A 39 9.76 -8.16 -2.07
C VAL A 39 8.33 -8.18 -1.57
N PHE A 40 8.13 -8.47 -0.29
CA PHE A 40 6.82 -8.40 0.32
C PHE A 40 6.37 -6.95 0.51
N LEU A 41 5.11 -6.65 0.18
CA LEU A 41 4.50 -5.35 0.39
C LEU A 41 4.56 -4.91 1.87
N ASN A 42 4.47 -5.86 2.79
CA ASN A 42 4.57 -5.64 4.24
C ASN A 42 5.98 -5.84 4.81
N ASP A 43 7.04 -5.63 4.01
CA ASP A 43 8.42 -5.74 4.49
C ASP A 43 8.67 -4.84 5.71
N LYS A 44 9.26 -5.42 6.77
CA LYS A 44 9.51 -4.77 8.06
C LYS A 44 10.41 -3.53 7.99
N ASN A 45 11.19 -3.38 6.92
CA ASN A 45 12.09 -2.22 6.77
C ASN A 45 11.33 -0.93 6.44
N ILE A 46 10.13 -1.07 5.87
CA ILE A 46 9.31 0.06 5.43
C ILE A 46 7.96 0.10 6.15
N THR A 47 7.51 -1.02 6.70
CA THR A 47 6.19 -1.18 7.33
C THR A 47 6.29 -1.08 8.85
N GLY A 48 5.46 -0.23 9.45
CA GLY A 48 5.40 -0.04 10.90
C GLY A 48 4.16 -0.70 11.51
N ILE A 49 3.01 -0.60 10.84
CA ILE A 49 1.76 -1.25 11.25
C ILE A 49 1.28 -2.10 10.09
N CYS A 50 0.93 -3.35 10.36
CA CYS A 50 0.42 -4.27 9.36
C CYS A 50 -0.65 -5.16 9.97
N ASP A 51 -1.88 -4.96 9.53
CA ASP A 51 -3.02 -5.83 9.81
C ASP A 51 -3.56 -6.32 8.46
N ILE A 52 -3.31 -7.59 8.14
CA ILE A 52 -3.72 -8.16 6.85
C ILE A 52 -4.93 -9.08 7.00
N GLY A 53 -5.52 -9.13 8.21
CA GLY A 53 -6.67 -9.97 8.52
C GLY A 53 -6.49 -11.41 8.05
N SER A 54 -7.41 -11.87 7.20
CA SER A 54 -7.48 -13.21 6.64
C SER A 54 -6.60 -13.42 5.40
N LEU A 55 -5.90 -12.38 4.91
CA LEU A 55 -5.01 -12.51 3.76
C LEU A 55 -3.78 -13.37 4.09
N ASN A 56 -3.36 -14.18 3.12
CA ASN A 56 -2.10 -14.91 3.22
C ASN A 56 -0.91 -13.98 2.91
N ASN A 57 0.10 -13.98 3.79
CA ASN A 57 1.36 -13.24 3.57
C ASN A 57 2.01 -13.54 2.21
N SER A 58 1.86 -14.77 1.68
CA SER A 58 2.40 -15.10 0.34
C SER A 58 1.82 -14.25 -0.77
N ASN A 59 0.58 -13.78 -0.61
CA ASN A 59 -0.14 -12.95 -1.59
C ASN A 59 0.34 -11.50 -1.58
N LEU A 60 1.26 -11.15 -0.68
CA LEU A 60 1.88 -9.82 -0.63
C LEU A 60 3.25 -9.79 -1.31
N LEU A 61 3.71 -10.91 -1.89
CA LEU A 61 4.96 -10.95 -2.63
C LEU A 61 4.78 -10.24 -3.98
N LEU A 62 5.46 -9.11 -4.13
CA LEU A 62 5.47 -8.33 -5.36
C LEU A 62 6.56 -8.83 -6.31
N THR A 63 6.24 -8.83 -7.60
CA THR A 63 7.19 -8.92 -8.70
C THR A 63 7.96 -7.59 -8.87
N GLU A 64 9.03 -7.61 -9.67
CA GLU A 64 9.77 -6.39 -10.01
C GLU A 64 8.89 -5.28 -10.60
N ASP A 65 7.98 -5.64 -11.50
CA ASP A 65 7.09 -4.67 -12.16
C ASP A 65 6.06 -4.09 -11.19
N GLU A 66 5.52 -4.91 -10.30
CA GLU A 66 4.62 -4.45 -9.23
C GLU A 66 5.35 -3.55 -8.23
N CYS A 67 6.62 -3.83 -7.93
CA CYS A 67 7.46 -2.95 -7.09
C CYS A 67 7.63 -1.57 -7.73
N LYS A 68 7.88 -1.50 -9.04
CA LYS A 68 7.98 -0.23 -9.78
C LYS A 68 6.64 0.51 -9.77
N LYS A 69 5.54 -0.18 -10.06
CA LYS A 69 4.18 0.38 -10.08
C LYS A 69 3.81 0.99 -8.71
N ILE A 70 4.00 0.25 -7.62
CA ILE A 70 3.74 0.74 -6.26
C ILE A 70 4.64 1.92 -5.91
N SER A 71 5.92 1.85 -6.26
CA SER A 71 6.88 2.93 -6.03
C SER A 71 6.44 4.24 -6.69
N GLU A 72 5.91 4.16 -7.91
CA GLU A 72 5.36 5.31 -8.65
C GLU A 72 4.08 5.85 -8.01
N CYS A 73 3.14 4.97 -7.63
CA CYS A 73 1.90 5.38 -6.97
C CYS A 73 2.18 6.11 -5.64
N PHE A 74 3.15 5.67 -4.85
CA PHE A 74 3.56 6.37 -3.63
C PHE A 74 4.09 7.77 -3.90
N LYS A 75 4.84 7.99 -4.98
CA LYS A 75 5.31 9.34 -5.36
C LYS A 75 4.14 10.20 -5.83
N GLN A 76 3.28 9.65 -6.70
CA GLN A 76 2.16 10.37 -7.27
C GLN A 76 1.19 10.87 -6.20
N VAL A 77 0.82 10.01 -5.24
CA VAL A 77 -0.15 10.36 -4.20
C VAL A 77 0.34 11.52 -3.31
N VAL A 78 1.65 11.56 -3.00
CA VAL A 78 2.20 12.59 -2.08
C VAL A 78 2.72 13.86 -2.78
N TYR A 79 3.01 13.79 -4.08
CA TYR A 79 3.44 14.97 -4.83
C TYR A 79 2.32 15.95 -5.13
N ALA A 80 1.06 15.49 -5.10
CA ALA A 80 -0.10 16.40 -5.15
C ALA A 80 -0.16 17.34 -3.95
N GLY A 81 0.37 16.93 -2.78
CA GLY A 81 0.42 17.75 -1.57
C GLY A 81 -0.93 18.01 -0.89
N GLU A 82 -1.99 17.34 -1.33
CA GLU A 82 -3.35 17.45 -0.81
C GLU A 82 -3.94 16.06 -0.51
N PRO A 83 -4.98 15.95 0.34
CA PRO A 83 -5.62 14.68 0.65
C PRO A 83 -6.17 13.98 -0.60
N ARG A 84 -5.77 12.73 -0.82
CA ARG A 84 -6.21 11.91 -1.96
C ARG A 84 -5.85 10.44 -1.79
N HIS A 85 -6.42 9.62 -2.67
CA HIS A 85 -6.03 8.23 -2.85
C HIS A 85 -5.86 7.85 -4.33
N ILE A 86 -5.22 6.70 -4.55
CA ILE A 86 -5.07 6.03 -5.85
C ILE A 86 -5.43 4.55 -5.66
N TYR A 87 -6.18 4.01 -6.60
CA TYR A 87 -6.43 2.57 -6.71
C TYR A 87 -5.29 1.92 -7.50
N ILE A 88 -4.84 0.77 -7.02
CA ILE A 88 -3.83 -0.01 -7.72
C ILE A 88 -4.17 -1.49 -7.70
N ASP A 89 -4.18 -2.08 -8.89
CA ASP A 89 -4.27 -3.53 -9.04
C ASP A 89 -2.87 -4.12 -9.12
N ILE A 90 -2.65 -5.21 -8.38
CA ILE A 90 -1.46 -6.05 -8.48
C ILE A 90 -1.89 -7.51 -8.63
N ASN A 91 -1.14 -8.29 -9.38
CA ASN A 91 -1.43 -9.71 -9.60
C ASN A 91 -1.31 -10.52 -8.30
N ALA A 92 -0.45 -10.07 -7.37
CA ALA A 92 -0.29 -10.70 -6.07
C ALA A 92 -1.61 -10.73 -5.26
N LEU A 93 -2.50 -9.76 -5.49
CA LEU A 93 -3.81 -9.63 -4.84
C LEU A 93 -4.91 -9.43 -5.89
N ALA A 94 -5.16 -10.46 -6.71
CA ALA A 94 -6.12 -10.38 -7.81
C ALA A 94 -7.58 -10.12 -7.37
N ASP A 95 -7.96 -10.57 -6.16
CA ASP A 95 -9.34 -10.46 -5.64
C ASP A 95 -9.49 -9.34 -4.60
N VAL A 96 -8.47 -8.51 -4.40
CA VAL A 96 -8.48 -7.43 -3.39
C VAL A 96 -7.94 -6.15 -4.01
N GLU A 97 -8.79 -5.13 -4.09
CA GLU A 97 -8.37 -3.80 -4.52
C GLU A 97 -7.45 -3.15 -3.47
N ILE A 98 -6.36 -2.53 -3.92
CA ILE A 98 -5.45 -1.80 -3.04
C ILE A 98 -5.70 -0.31 -3.17
N ILE A 99 -5.88 0.36 -2.03
CA ILE A 99 -5.97 1.81 -1.94
C ILE A 99 -4.69 2.34 -1.31
N ILE A 100 -3.99 3.20 -2.04
CA ILE A 100 -2.88 4.01 -1.49
C ILE A 100 -3.44 5.39 -1.19
N SER A 101 -3.49 5.76 0.10
CA SER A 101 -4.11 7.00 0.57
C SER A 101 -3.12 7.89 1.33
N TYR A 102 -3.22 9.18 1.08
CA TYR A 102 -2.48 10.22 1.78
C TYR A 102 -3.46 11.22 2.40
N LEU A 103 -3.45 11.34 3.72
CA LEU A 103 -4.27 12.27 4.52
C LEU A 103 -5.80 12.10 4.42
N GLU A 104 -6.31 11.15 3.63
CA GLU A 104 -7.75 10.96 3.42
C GLU A 104 -8.36 9.91 4.35
N TYR A 105 -7.66 8.77 4.54
CA TYR A 105 -8.13 7.64 5.36
C TYR A 105 -7.18 7.33 6.54
N ASP A 106 -6.39 8.31 6.97
CA ASP A 106 -5.41 8.15 8.05
C ASP A 106 -6.07 7.85 9.41
N ASP A 107 -7.31 8.28 9.60
CA ASP A 107 -8.16 8.07 10.78
C ASP A 107 -8.58 6.62 11.00
N LEU A 108 -8.60 5.80 9.94
CA LEU A 108 -8.88 4.35 10.04
C LEU A 108 -7.77 3.55 10.75
N PHE A 109 -6.68 4.23 11.12
CA PHE A 109 -5.53 3.72 11.87
C PHE A 109 -5.35 4.42 13.23
N ALA A 110 -6.34 5.19 13.70
CA ALA A 110 -6.36 5.84 15.00
C ALA A 110 -6.67 4.87 16.15
#